data_AF-A0A7S0LV43-F1
#
_entry.id   AF-A0A7S0LV43-F1
#
_cell.length_a   1.000
_cell.length_b   1.000
_cell.length_c   1.000
_cell.angle_alpha   90.00
_cell.angle_beta   90.00
_cell.angle_gamma   90.00
#
_symmetry.space_group_name_H-M   'P 1'
#
loop_
_entity.id
_entity.type
_entity.pdbx_description
1 polymer ?
#
loop_
_entity_poly.entity_id
_entity_poly.type
_entity_poly.pdbx_seq_one_letter_code
_entity_poly.pdbx_strand_id
1 'polypeptide(L)'
;MSTPACDKDSIREILKRLVSEGVKIQDAARQQSDSEAAMATYPYLRPSVGMLPGTTQKFLKLDGTVQMFYQGNGYFVPLCIYLRDDHPTSPPVCIITPTAEMMIKPNHRHVDAQGVVYLPYLHEWNRKSNLVEMVQAVGAVFTTDPFIFKKPRPAAGPPPYAAAGPPVDLAAKTPVYSHKPTVAAAPPRHPPPPPPAPRDSGKPVTKDQYLAKTKIIEDLDSVLENSFRCPISMEIMQDPVFAADGHTYERCEIERWLQTKSTSPLTNEVLAHKMLTPNHNLRSQIRDYFSPVSSGTSGASS
;
A
#
# COMPACT_ATOMS: atom_id res chain seq x y z
N MET A 1 -0.68 30.31 10.45
CA MET A 1 0.32 29.34 10.95
C MET A 1 0.91 28.63 9.76
N SER A 2 2.10 29.05 9.34
CA SER A 2 2.76 28.57 8.11
C SER A 2 3.31 27.17 8.33
N THR A 3 2.93 26.21 7.47
CA THR A 3 3.61 24.91 7.36
C THR A 3 5.05 25.12 6.89
N PRO A 4 6.05 24.37 7.40
CA PRO A 4 7.44 24.64 7.10
C PRO A 4 7.75 24.22 5.66
N ALA A 5 8.17 25.18 4.83
CA ALA A 5 8.60 24.97 3.45
C ALA A 5 9.74 23.92 3.28
N CYS A 6 10.44 23.60 4.37
CA CYS A 6 11.58 22.68 4.43
C CYS A 6 11.28 21.25 3.92
N ASP A 7 10.05 20.76 4.09
CA ASP A 7 9.70 19.37 3.78
C ASP A 7 9.33 19.15 2.29
N LYS A 8 8.77 20.15 1.59
CA LYS A 8 8.36 20.02 0.18
C LYS A 8 9.54 20.06 -0.79
N ASP A 9 10.47 20.97 -0.55
CA ASP A 9 11.70 21.07 -1.33
C ASP A 9 12.51 19.77 -1.22
N SER A 10 12.42 19.06 -0.09
CA SER A 10 13.16 17.82 0.14
C SER A 10 12.71 16.65 -0.76
N ILE A 11 11.41 16.47 -1.04
CA ILE A 11 10.93 15.37 -1.91
C ILE A 11 11.37 15.59 -3.34
N ARG A 12 11.19 16.81 -3.85
CA ARG A 12 11.57 17.16 -5.21
C ARG A 12 13.07 16.98 -5.44
N GLU A 13 13.90 17.39 -4.49
CA GLU A 13 15.35 17.19 -4.57
C GLU A 13 15.75 15.71 -4.46
N ILE A 14 15.05 14.91 -3.64
CA ILE A 14 15.27 13.46 -3.60
C ILE A 14 14.95 12.81 -4.96
N LEU A 15 13.81 13.14 -5.56
CA LEU A 15 13.41 12.59 -6.86
C LEU A 15 14.41 12.98 -7.96
N LYS A 16 14.86 14.25 -8.00
CA LYS A 16 15.92 14.69 -8.91
C LYS A 16 17.22 13.90 -8.69
N ARG A 17 17.62 13.70 -7.44
CA ARG A 17 18.83 12.93 -7.10
C ARG A 17 18.72 11.49 -7.60
N LEU A 18 17.59 10.82 -7.37
CA LEU A 18 17.34 9.46 -7.84
C LEU A 18 17.43 9.38 -9.37
N VAL A 19 16.82 10.33 -10.10
CA VAL A 19 16.94 10.39 -11.56
C VAL A 19 18.40 10.58 -12.00
N SER A 20 19.16 11.45 -11.31
CA SER A 20 20.60 11.64 -11.59
C SER A 20 21.46 10.40 -11.31
N GLU A 21 21.03 9.56 -10.37
CA GLU A 21 21.64 8.27 -10.04
C GLU A 21 21.17 7.12 -10.98
N GLY A 22 20.37 7.43 -12.01
CA GLY A 22 19.94 6.48 -13.05
C GLY A 22 18.61 5.76 -12.78
N VAL A 23 17.85 6.17 -11.76
CA VAL A 23 16.52 5.59 -11.48
C VAL A 23 15.49 6.12 -12.48
N LYS A 24 14.79 5.20 -13.19
CA LYS A 24 13.79 5.55 -14.21
C LYS A 24 12.39 5.75 -13.61
N ILE A 25 12.20 6.86 -12.92
CA ILE A 25 10.91 7.20 -12.30
C ILE A 25 9.87 7.53 -13.39
N GLN A 26 8.80 6.73 -13.49
CA GLN A 26 7.75 6.90 -14.50
C GLN A 26 6.90 8.14 -14.24
N ASP A 27 6.52 8.40 -12.99
CA ASP A 27 5.66 9.53 -12.62
C ASP A 27 6.14 10.22 -11.34
N ALA A 28 7.17 11.06 -11.50
CA ALA A 28 7.75 11.82 -10.39
C ALA A 28 6.76 12.84 -9.79
N ALA A 29 5.88 13.42 -10.61
CA ALA A 29 4.87 14.37 -10.14
C ALA A 29 3.85 13.69 -9.22
N ARG A 30 3.40 12.48 -9.58
CA ARG A 30 2.51 11.69 -8.74
C ARG A 30 3.18 11.24 -7.45
N GLN A 31 4.42 10.74 -7.51
CA GLN A 31 5.16 10.37 -6.30
C GLN A 31 5.33 11.55 -5.34
N GLN A 32 5.62 12.74 -5.89
CA GLN A 32 5.70 13.96 -5.10
C GLN A 32 4.34 14.31 -4.45
N SER A 33 3.28 14.38 -5.24
CA SER A 33 1.93 14.74 -4.76
C SER A 33 1.43 13.77 -3.67
N ASP A 34 1.55 12.46 -3.89
CA ASP A 34 1.11 11.45 -2.92
C ASP A 34 1.92 11.52 -1.63
N SER A 35 3.23 11.75 -1.74
CA SER A 35 4.12 11.91 -0.59
C SER A 35 3.77 13.14 0.24
N GLU A 36 3.54 14.27 -0.42
CA GLU A 36 3.13 15.52 0.25
C GLU A 36 1.78 15.35 0.97
N ALA A 37 0.81 14.69 0.33
CA ALA A 37 -0.50 14.42 0.94
C ALA A 37 -0.39 13.51 2.17
N ALA A 38 0.43 12.44 2.09
CA ALA A 38 0.70 11.56 3.21
C ALA A 38 1.37 12.31 4.37
N MET A 39 2.40 13.10 4.10
CA MET A 39 3.13 13.86 5.13
C MET A 39 2.31 14.99 5.74
N ALA A 40 1.39 15.60 4.98
CA ALA A 40 0.45 16.59 5.51
C ALA A 40 -0.53 15.95 6.51
N THR A 41 -0.92 14.69 6.29
CA THR A 41 -1.83 13.94 7.17
C THR A 41 -1.08 13.30 8.36
N TYR A 42 0.15 12.82 8.12
CA TYR A 42 0.98 12.11 9.09
C TYR A 42 2.28 12.89 9.32
N PRO A 43 2.29 13.87 10.25
CA PRO A 43 3.34 14.88 10.34
C PRO A 43 4.68 14.37 10.87
N TYR A 44 4.78 13.09 11.24
CA TYR A 44 6.04 12.44 11.64
C TYR A 44 6.65 11.58 10.53
N LEU A 45 6.00 11.45 9.37
CA LEU A 45 6.61 10.87 8.18
C LEU A 45 7.60 11.85 7.57
N ARG A 46 8.78 11.36 7.20
CA ARG A 46 9.82 12.15 6.55
C ARG A 46 10.28 11.49 5.26
N PRO A 47 10.53 12.27 4.20
CA PRO A 47 11.00 11.73 2.95
C PRO A 47 12.49 11.44 3.05
N SER A 48 12.91 10.33 2.47
CA SER A 48 14.32 9.94 2.40
C SER A 48 14.53 8.95 1.26
N VAL A 49 15.79 8.56 1.04
CA VAL A 49 16.14 7.51 0.08
C VAL A 49 16.43 6.23 0.82
N GLY A 50 15.89 5.11 0.34
CA GLY A 50 16.16 3.79 0.90
C GLY A 50 16.16 2.72 -0.18
N MET A 51 16.63 1.53 0.20
CA MET A 51 16.58 0.32 -0.65
C MET A 51 15.51 -0.61 -0.08
N LEU A 52 14.71 -1.21 -0.95
CA LEU A 52 13.79 -2.26 -0.54
C LEU A 52 14.60 -3.51 -0.15
N PRO A 53 14.16 -4.28 0.87
CA PRO A 53 14.82 -5.53 1.23
C PRO A 53 15.00 -6.45 0.03
N GLY A 54 16.21 -6.96 -0.19
CA GLY A 54 16.53 -7.83 -1.32
C GLY A 54 16.81 -7.10 -2.65
N THR A 55 16.78 -5.76 -2.66
CA THR A 55 17.11 -4.96 -3.84
C THR A 55 18.34 -4.09 -3.59
N THR A 56 19.08 -3.76 -4.64
CA THR A 56 20.14 -2.74 -4.63
C THR A 56 19.66 -1.39 -5.20
N GLN A 57 18.45 -1.36 -5.74
CA GLN A 57 17.83 -0.18 -6.32
C GLN A 57 17.38 0.77 -5.21
N LYS A 58 17.67 2.06 -5.39
CA LYS A 58 17.23 3.11 -4.48
C LYS A 58 15.87 3.64 -4.90
N PHE A 59 15.04 3.91 -3.90
CA PHE A 59 13.68 4.42 -4.05
C PHE A 59 13.45 5.62 -3.12
N LEU A 60 12.47 6.46 -3.48
CA LEU A 60 11.89 7.40 -2.54
C LEU A 60 11.13 6.60 -1.48
N LYS A 61 11.36 6.93 -0.21
CA LYS A 61 10.62 6.37 0.91
C LYS A 61 10.12 7.46 1.86
N LEU A 62 8.99 7.20 2.50
CA LEU A 62 8.51 7.94 3.66
C LEU A 62 8.73 7.08 4.90
N ASP A 63 9.51 7.59 5.84
CA ASP A 63 9.91 6.87 7.04
C ASP A 63 9.56 7.69 8.28
N GLY A 64 8.95 7.06 9.28
CA GLY A 64 8.51 7.77 10.47
C GLY A 64 7.56 6.97 11.34
N THR A 65 6.78 7.67 12.16
CA THR A 65 5.78 7.06 13.03
C THR A 65 4.38 7.53 12.68
N VAL A 66 3.41 6.62 12.76
CA VAL A 66 2.00 6.92 12.55
C VAL A 66 1.22 6.56 13.80
N GLN A 67 0.35 7.48 14.26
CA GLN A 67 -0.55 7.18 15.36
C GLN A 67 -1.68 6.26 14.88
N MET A 68 -1.75 5.06 15.44
CA MET A 68 -2.78 4.06 15.17
C MET A 68 -3.48 3.71 16.49
N PHE A 69 -4.75 3.35 16.43
CA PHE A 69 -5.53 3.08 17.64
C PHE A 69 -5.67 1.58 17.87
N TYR A 70 -5.61 1.14 19.13
CA TYR A 70 -5.96 -0.22 19.54
C TYR A 70 -6.67 -0.15 20.88
N GLN A 71 -7.85 -0.77 20.98
CA GLN A 71 -8.70 -0.70 22.19
C GLN A 71 -8.94 0.74 22.70
N GLY A 72 -9.11 1.71 21.78
CA GLY A 72 -9.32 3.12 22.11
C GLY A 72 -8.06 3.90 22.51
N ASN A 73 -6.91 3.24 22.66
CA ASN A 73 -5.63 3.89 22.98
C ASN A 73 -4.83 4.18 21.70
N GLY A 74 -4.20 5.36 21.64
CA GLY A 74 -3.33 5.74 20.52
C GLY A 74 -1.89 5.27 20.71
N TYR A 75 -1.36 4.58 19.71
CA TYR A 75 -0.03 3.99 19.66
C TYR A 75 0.74 4.55 18.46
N PHE A 76 2.00 4.90 18.65
CA PHE A 76 2.82 5.43 17.56
C PHE A 76 3.63 4.29 16.96
N VAL A 77 3.20 3.85 15.79
CA VAL A 77 3.71 2.69 15.09
C VAL A 77 4.74 3.15 14.05
N PRO A 78 5.99 2.67 14.11
CA PRO A 78 6.98 2.92 13.06
C PRO A 78 6.56 2.31 11.73
N LEU A 79 6.50 3.14 10.69
CA LEU A 79 5.99 2.81 9.38
C LEU A 79 6.94 3.36 8.31
N CYS A 80 7.29 2.51 7.36
CA CYS A 80 8.10 2.88 6.20
C CYS A 80 7.34 2.56 4.92
N ILE A 81 7.20 3.54 4.03
CA ILE A 81 6.45 3.45 2.78
C ILE A 81 7.41 3.71 1.63
N TYR A 82 7.66 2.71 0.79
CA TYR A 82 8.49 2.83 -0.41
C TYR A 82 7.62 3.06 -1.64
N LEU A 83 8.01 4.00 -2.48
CA LEU A 83 7.41 4.24 -3.79
C LEU A 83 8.33 3.67 -4.86
N ARG A 84 7.85 2.65 -5.60
CA ARG A 84 8.61 2.08 -6.70
C ARG A 84 8.71 3.06 -7.86
N ASP A 85 9.64 2.81 -8.78
CA ASP A 85 9.86 3.64 -9.97
C ASP A 85 8.64 3.72 -10.89
N ASP A 86 7.74 2.74 -10.85
CA ASP A 86 6.46 2.71 -11.59
C ASP A 86 5.22 3.11 -10.77
N HIS A 87 5.37 3.64 -9.55
CA HIS A 87 4.26 4.24 -8.80
C HIS A 87 3.62 5.36 -9.63
N PRO A 88 2.27 5.43 -9.77
CA PRO A 88 1.24 4.73 -8.98
C PRO A 88 0.70 3.45 -9.63
N THR A 89 1.29 2.98 -10.73
CA THR A 89 0.83 1.76 -11.41
C THR A 89 1.02 0.55 -10.48
N SER A 90 2.17 0.48 -9.82
CA SER A 90 2.35 -0.42 -8.69
C SER A 90 1.90 0.22 -7.37
N PRO A 91 1.40 -0.59 -6.41
CA PRO A 91 1.14 -0.12 -5.07
C PRO A 91 2.44 0.24 -4.33
N PRO A 92 2.36 1.13 -3.32
CA PRO A 92 3.47 1.36 -2.41
C PRO A 92 3.79 0.08 -1.61
N VAL A 93 5.07 -0.10 -1.27
CA VAL A 93 5.48 -1.17 -0.34
C VAL A 93 5.52 -0.59 1.07
N CYS A 94 4.64 -1.10 1.93
CA CYS A 94 4.50 -0.66 3.31
C CYS A 94 5.18 -1.68 4.24
N ILE A 95 6.08 -1.22 5.11
CA ILE A 95 6.86 -2.05 6.02
C ILE A 95 6.78 -1.47 7.44
N ILE A 96 6.38 -2.29 8.40
CA ILE A 96 6.47 -2.00 9.82
C ILE A 96 7.93 -2.14 10.25
N THR A 97 8.48 -1.12 10.91
CA THR A 97 9.90 -1.04 11.29
C THR A 97 10.08 -1.04 12.82
N PRO A 98 9.96 -2.20 13.50
CA PRO A 98 10.05 -2.26 14.96
C PRO A 98 11.31 -1.59 15.52
N THR A 99 11.14 -0.83 16.61
CA THR A 99 12.28 -0.39 17.42
C THR A 99 12.90 -1.56 18.17
N ALA A 100 14.03 -1.33 18.84
CA ALA A 100 14.70 -2.34 19.65
C ALA A 100 13.80 -2.95 20.75
N GLU A 101 12.79 -2.21 21.23
CA GLU A 101 11.82 -2.66 22.24
C GLU A 101 10.54 -3.24 21.64
N MET A 102 10.41 -3.30 20.33
CA MET A 102 9.22 -3.78 19.65
C MET A 102 9.46 -5.13 18.98
N MET A 103 8.41 -5.91 18.81
CA MET A 103 8.42 -7.12 18.00
C MET A 103 7.16 -7.23 17.15
N ILE A 104 7.32 -7.69 15.91
CA ILE A 104 6.18 -8.04 15.06
C ILE A 104 5.49 -9.27 15.67
N LYS A 105 4.16 -9.26 15.67
CA LYS A 105 3.34 -10.40 16.07
C LYS A 105 3.67 -11.60 15.17
N PRO A 106 4.16 -12.73 15.72
CA PRO A 106 4.36 -13.93 14.92
C PRO A 106 3.03 -14.37 14.30
N ASN A 107 3.08 -14.79 13.03
CA ASN A 107 1.92 -15.32 12.30
C ASN A 107 0.73 -14.33 12.18
N HIS A 108 1.00 -13.02 12.06
CA HIS A 108 -0.04 -12.03 11.83
C HIS A 108 -0.64 -12.16 10.41
N ARG A 109 -1.96 -11.92 10.28
CA ARG A 109 -2.70 -12.12 9.03
C ARG A 109 -2.22 -11.21 7.88
N HIS A 110 -1.84 -9.98 8.22
CA HIS A 110 -1.54 -8.93 7.24
C HIS A 110 -0.10 -8.43 7.29
N VAL A 111 0.75 -8.98 8.16
CA VAL A 111 2.13 -8.51 8.34
C VAL A 111 3.04 -9.71 8.47
N ASP A 112 4.05 -9.81 7.61
CA ASP A 112 5.00 -10.92 7.65
C ASP A 112 6.13 -10.69 8.68
N ALA A 113 7.01 -11.70 8.83
CA ALA A 113 8.13 -11.64 9.78
C ALA A 113 9.15 -10.53 9.47
N GLN A 114 9.18 -10.00 8.23
CA GLN A 114 10.01 -8.86 7.83
C GLN A 114 9.30 -7.52 8.03
N GLY A 115 8.04 -7.54 8.46
CA GLY A 115 7.21 -6.36 8.68
C GLY A 115 6.47 -5.89 7.45
N VAL A 116 6.56 -6.59 6.31
CA VAL A 116 5.87 -6.19 5.08
C VAL A 116 4.37 -6.35 5.28
N VAL A 117 3.62 -5.33 4.89
CA VAL A 117 2.17 -5.24 5.06
C VAL A 117 1.45 -5.67 3.79
N TYR A 118 0.44 -6.53 3.94
CA TYR A 118 -0.41 -7.04 2.86
C TYR A 118 -1.88 -6.81 3.19
N LEU A 119 -2.55 -5.96 2.40
CA LEU A 119 -3.94 -5.54 2.63
C LEU A 119 -4.78 -5.67 1.36
N PRO A 120 -6.10 -5.90 1.48
CA PRO A 120 -7.02 -5.81 0.33
C PRO A 120 -6.90 -4.47 -0.41
N TYR A 121 -6.74 -3.36 0.33
CA TYR A 121 -6.56 -2.03 -0.28
C TYR A 121 -5.30 -1.93 -1.17
N LEU A 122 -4.19 -2.59 -0.79
CA LEU A 122 -2.98 -2.64 -1.62
C LEU A 122 -3.15 -3.59 -2.82
N HIS A 123 -4.01 -4.60 -2.68
CA HIS A 123 -4.31 -5.57 -3.72
C HIS A 123 -5.23 -4.98 -4.81
N GLU A 124 -6.18 -4.15 -4.41
CA GLU A 124 -7.10 -3.43 -5.29
C GLU A 124 -6.55 -2.04 -5.70
N TRP A 125 -5.26 -1.81 -5.44
CA TRP A 125 -4.60 -0.56 -5.70
C TRP A 125 -4.70 -0.19 -7.19
N ASN A 126 -5.13 1.04 -7.43
CA ASN A 126 -5.24 1.59 -8.77
C ASN A 126 -4.90 3.08 -8.74
N ARG A 127 -4.95 3.75 -9.90
CA ARG A 127 -4.57 5.17 -9.99
C ARG A 127 -5.41 6.12 -9.12
N LYS A 128 -6.62 5.74 -8.69
CA LYS A 128 -7.46 6.52 -7.76
C LYS A 128 -7.07 6.31 -6.29
N SER A 129 -6.41 5.20 -5.98
CA SER A 129 -5.89 4.91 -4.64
C SER A 129 -4.81 5.93 -4.26
N ASN A 130 -4.72 6.22 -2.97
CA ASN A 130 -3.72 7.12 -2.41
C ASN A 130 -3.08 6.57 -1.12
N LEU A 131 -1.95 7.17 -0.71
CA LEU A 131 -1.19 6.75 0.46
C LEU A 131 -1.92 7.01 1.79
N VAL A 132 -2.80 8.02 1.84
CA VAL A 132 -3.52 8.35 3.07
C VAL A 132 -4.52 7.25 3.42
N GLU A 133 -5.36 6.86 2.47
CA GLU A 133 -6.29 5.74 2.60
C GLU A 133 -5.57 4.41 2.84
N MET A 134 -4.39 4.22 2.25
CA MET A 134 -3.54 3.05 2.52
C MET A 134 -3.16 3.00 4.00
N VAL A 135 -2.63 4.09 4.57
CA VAL A 135 -2.23 4.15 5.98
C VAL A 135 -3.46 4.03 6.90
N GLN A 136 -4.62 4.56 6.51
CA GLN A 136 -5.88 4.34 7.23
C GLN A 136 -6.28 2.86 7.24
N ALA A 137 -6.15 2.14 6.12
CA ALA A 137 -6.41 0.71 6.05
C ALA A 137 -5.45 -0.10 6.94
N VAL A 138 -4.17 0.28 7.01
CA VAL A 138 -3.20 -0.29 7.97
C VAL A 138 -3.66 -0.07 9.42
N GLY A 139 -4.09 1.16 9.74
CA GLY A 139 -4.61 1.51 11.07
C GLY A 139 -5.90 0.77 11.45
N ALA A 140 -6.79 0.54 10.49
CA ALA A 140 -8.02 -0.23 10.69
C ALA A 140 -7.72 -1.70 11.05
N VAL A 141 -6.75 -2.32 10.35
CA VAL A 141 -6.26 -3.65 10.73
C VAL A 141 -5.66 -3.62 12.13
N PHE A 142 -4.77 -2.68 12.42
CA PHE A 142 -4.13 -2.55 13.73
C PHE A 142 -5.13 -2.41 14.90
N THR A 143 -6.26 -1.74 14.65
CA THR A 143 -7.34 -1.57 15.65
C THR A 143 -7.97 -2.89 16.07
N THR A 144 -8.07 -3.84 15.12
CA THR A 144 -8.71 -5.14 15.33
C THR A 144 -7.71 -6.24 15.68
N ASP A 145 -6.54 -6.23 15.05
CA ASP A 145 -5.45 -7.18 15.26
C ASP A 145 -4.10 -6.41 15.23
N PRO A 146 -3.53 -6.07 16.39
CA PRO A 146 -2.27 -5.36 16.45
C PRO A 146 -1.12 -6.25 15.96
N PHE A 147 -0.40 -5.77 14.96
CA PHE A 147 0.71 -6.49 14.32
C PHE A 147 2.08 -6.27 14.98
N ILE A 148 2.19 -5.38 15.97
CA ILE A 148 3.45 -5.06 16.66
C ILE A 148 3.19 -4.88 18.15
N PHE A 149 4.10 -5.37 18.99
CA PHE A 149 4.00 -5.33 20.45
C PHE A 149 5.27 -4.87 21.12
N LYS A 150 5.17 -4.47 22.39
CA LYS A 150 6.34 -4.32 23.26
C LYS A 150 6.98 -5.70 23.53
N LYS A 151 8.30 -5.80 23.40
CA LYS A 151 9.06 -6.97 23.85
C LYS A 151 8.82 -7.18 25.36
N PRO A 152 8.59 -8.42 25.81
CA PRO A 152 8.57 -8.72 27.23
C PRO A 152 9.89 -8.28 27.87
N ARG A 153 9.82 -7.59 29.01
CA ARG A 153 11.02 -7.34 29.80
C ARG A 153 11.57 -8.72 30.24
N PRO A 154 12.85 -9.05 29.99
CA PRO A 154 13.43 -10.26 30.56
C PRO A 154 13.15 -10.23 32.06
N ALA A 155 12.60 -11.32 32.61
CA ALA A 155 12.43 -11.43 34.06
C ALA A 155 13.82 -11.21 34.67
N ALA A 156 13.98 -10.12 35.43
CA ALA A 156 15.18 -9.95 36.23
C ALA A 156 15.26 -11.21 37.09
N GLY A 157 16.33 -11.99 36.95
CA GLY A 157 16.59 -13.11 37.84
C GLY A 157 16.53 -12.62 39.29
N PRO A 158 16.15 -13.47 40.25
CA PRO A 158 16.12 -13.07 41.65
C PRO A 158 17.50 -12.48 42.01
N PRO A 159 17.54 -11.33 42.72
CA PRO A 159 18.81 -10.74 43.14
C PRO A 159 19.59 -11.78 43.94
N PRO A 160 20.92 -11.91 43.76
CA PRO A 160 21.72 -12.80 44.58
C PRO A 160 21.54 -12.38 46.03
N TYR A 161 21.17 -13.36 46.86
CA TYR A 161 20.96 -13.31 48.29
C TYR A 161 21.86 -12.26 48.98
N ALA A 162 21.33 -11.07 49.22
CA ALA A 162 21.96 -10.10 50.12
C ALA A 162 21.62 -10.54 51.53
N ALA A 163 22.64 -11.02 52.24
CA ALA A 163 22.58 -11.39 53.64
C ALA A 163 21.88 -10.29 54.47
N ALA A 164 21.01 -10.72 55.37
CA ALA A 164 20.27 -9.89 56.29
C ALA A 164 21.18 -8.92 57.06
N GLY A 165 20.95 -7.62 56.88
CA GLY A 165 21.37 -6.57 57.82
C GLY A 165 20.19 -6.22 58.75
N PRO A 166 20.44 -5.89 60.03
CA PRO A 166 19.39 -5.71 61.04
C PRO A 166 18.60 -4.39 60.86
N PRO A 167 17.40 -4.28 61.45
CA PRO A 167 16.51 -3.15 61.23
C PRO A 167 16.96 -1.92 62.01
N VAL A 168 16.88 -0.74 61.40
CA VAL A 168 17.00 0.55 62.10
C VAL A 168 15.70 1.33 62.02
N ASP A 169 15.42 1.96 63.15
CA ASP A 169 14.12 2.37 63.68
C ASP A 169 13.54 3.65 63.07
N LEU A 170 12.23 3.81 63.22
CA LEU A 170 11.38 4.83 62.63
C LEU A 170 11.30 6.06 63.55
N ALA A 171 11.81 7.24 63.14
CA ALA A 171 11.45 8.50 63.83
C ALA A 171 11.58 9.77 62.96
N ALA A 172 10.43 10.22 62.46
CA ALA A 172 9.86 11.55 62.63
C ALA A 172 10.42 12.81 61.89
N LYS A 173 9.42 13.57 61.38
CA LYS A 173 9.32 15.05 61.21
C LYS A 173 9.64 15.67 59.84
N THR A 174 8.57 16.18 59.21
CA THR A 174 8.50 17.27 58.20
C THR A 174 8.71 18.66 58.88
N PRO A 175 8.77 19.86 58.21
CA PRO A 175 8.61 20.18 56.78
C PRO A 175 9.56 21.31 56.20
N VAL A 176 9.38 21.59 54.89
CA VAL A 176 9.67 22.82 54.07
C VAL A 176 11.08 23.42 53.99
N TYR A 177 11.65 23.46 52.77
CA TYR A 177 12.39 24.63 52.25
C TYR A 177 12.15 24.84 50.75
N SER A 178 12.17 26.12 50.39
CA SER A 178 11.64 26.75 49.19
C SER A 178 12.67 26.97 48.08
N HIS A 179 12.15 27.19 46.87
CA HIS A 179 12.72 27.81 45.68
C HIS A 179 13.77 27.07 44.82
N LYS A 180 13.38 26.80 43.57
CA LYS A 180 14.01 27.41 42.37
C LYS A 180 13.07 27.33 41.14
N PRO A 181 12.95 28.40 40.33
CA PRO A 181 12.32 28.34 39.02
C PRO A 181 13.38 27.86 38.01
N THR A 182 13.15 26.71 37.38
CA THR A 182 14.02 26.21 36.32
C THR A 182 13.19 25.88 35.08
N VAL A 183 13.26 26.81 34.13
CA VAL A 183 13.22 26.69 32.67
C VAL A 183 12.36 25.55 32.11
N ALA A 184 11.32 25.95 31.36
CA ALA A 184 10.48 25.11 30.51
C ALA A 184 11.31 24.03 29.79
N ALA A 185 11.16 22.79 30.24
CA ALA A 185 11.67 21.63 29.54
C ALA A 185 10.88 21.47 28.22
N ALA A 186 11.61 21.36 27.12
CA ALA A 186 11.08 21.02 25.81
C ALA A 186 10.15 19.80 25.88
N PRO A 187 9.13 19.69 25.00
CA PRO A 187 8.21 18.56 25.01
C PRO A 187 8.96 17.24 24.76
N PRO A 188 8.53 16.12 25.36
CA PRO A 188 9.24 14.85 25.29
C PRO A 188 9.31 14.33 23.85
N ARG A 189 10.52 13.99 23.38
CA ARG A 189 10.83 13.44 22.05
C ARG A 189 10.65 11.91 21.99
N HIS A 190 9.61 11.36 22.63
CA HIS A 190 9.37 9.92 22.60
C HIS A 190 7.92 9.61 22.23
N PRO A 191 7.69 8.82 21.16
CA PRO A 191 6.37 8.26 20.91
C PRO A 191 5.96 7.34 22.08
N PRO A 192 4.68 7.33 22.47
CA PRO A 192 4.14 6.42 23.48
C PRO A 192 4.38 4.94 23.11
N PRO A 193 4.42 4.05 24.11
CA PRO A 193 4.86 2.67 23.94
C PRO A 193 3.89 1.86 23.07
N PRO A 194 4.37 0.84 22.32
CA PRO A 194 3.54 -0.08 21.50
C PRO A 194 2.53 -0.87 22.37
N PRO A 195 1.50 -1.49 21.77
CA PRO A 195 0.50 -2.23 22.52
C PRO A 195 1.12 -3.48 23.21
N PRO A 196 0.50 -3.96 24.30
CA PRO A 196 0.89 -5.22 24.95
C PRO A 196 0.40 -6.44 24.13
N ALA A 197 1.12 -7.57 24.22
CA ALA A 197 0.78 -8.79 23.50
C ALA A 197 -0.58 -9.41 23.95
N PRO A 198 -1.48 -9.82 23.04
CA PRO A 198 -2.72 -10.51 23.36
C PRO A 198 -2.47 -11.97 23.77
N ARG A 199 -3.44 -12.56 24.49
CA ARG A 199 -3.48 -13.98 24.82
C ARG A 199 -4.37 -14.70 23.80
N ASP A 200 -3.81 -15.74 23.18
CA ASP A 200 -4.42 -16.72 22.26
C ASP A 200 -4.47 -16.36 20.75
N SER A 201 -4.21 -17.37 19.92
CA SER A 201 -3.83 -17.29 18.51
C SER A 201 -4.75 -18.14 17.61
N GLY A 202 -5.47 -17.50 16.69
CA GLY A 202 -6.15 -18.19 15.59
C GLY A 202 -5.16 -18.80 14.59
N LYS A 203 -5.60 -19.83 13.85
CA LYS A 203 -4.75 -20.52 12.87
C LYS A 203 -4.31 -19.59 11.72
N PRO A 204 -3.06 -19.72 11.23
CA PRO A 204 -2.51 -18.89 10.16
C PRO A 204 -3.10 -19.23 8.78
N VAL A 205 -3.31 -18.21 7.96
CA VAL A 205 -3.40 -18.31 6.49
C VAL A 205 -1.97 -18.14 5.97
N THR A 206 -1.45 -19.09 5.18
CA THR A 206 -0.04 -19.15 4.80
C THR A 206 0.28 -18.23 3.61
N LYS A 207 1.54 -17.79 3.49
CA LYS A 207 2.12 -17.09 2.32
C LYS A 207 1.77 -17.78 0.99
N ASP A 208 1.62 -19.10 1.03
CA ASP A 208 1.26 -19.93 -0.12
C ASP A 208 -0.20 -19.74 -0.56
N GLN A 209 -1.14 -19.48 0.37
CA GLN A 209 -2.53 -19.13 0.02
C GLN A 209 -2.63 -17.74 -0.62
N TYR A 210 -1.72 -16.82 -0.30
CA TYR A 210 -1.61 -15.51 -0.94
C TYR A 210 -1.00 -15.63 -2.35
N LEU A 211 0.18 -16.26 -2.49
CA LEU A 211 0.83 -16.48 -3.79
C LEU A 211 -0.04 -17.28 -4.77
N ALA A 212 -0.79 -18.27 -4.27
CA ALA A 212 -1.76 -19.01 -5.08
C ALA A 212 -2.90 -18.10 -5.58
N LYS A 213 -3.35 -17.13 -4.77
CA LYS A 213 -4.39 -16.18 -5.15
C LYS A 213 -3.88 -15.09 -6.11
N THR A 214 -2.63 -14.65 -5.97
CA THR A 214 -2.01 -13.69 -6.90
C THR A 214 -1.76 -14.32 -8.27
N LYS A 215 -1.32 -15.59 -8.31
CA LYS A 215 -1.18 -16.33 -9.56
C LYS A 215 -2.52 -16.53 -10.27
N ILE A 216 -3.57 -16.86 -9.50
CA ILE A 216 -4.96 -16.93 -10.02
C ILE A 216 -5.40 -15.57 -10.60
N ILE A 217 -4.99 -14.45 -10.02
CA ILE A 217 -5.38 -13.11 -10.48
C ILE A 217 -4.57 -12.65 -11.69
N GLU A 218 -3.27 -12.94 -11.78
CA GLU A 218 -2.49 -12.77 -13.03
C GLU A 218 -3.07 -13.65 -14.15
N ASP A 219 -3.50 -14.87 -13.83
CA ASP A 219 -4.21 -15.75 -14.75
C ASP A 219 -5.62 -15.21 -15.11
N LEU A 220 -6.33 -14.54 -14.19
CA LEU A 220 -7.65 -13.94 -14.44
C LEU A 220 -7.58 -12.61 -15.21
N ASP A 221 -6.57 -11.77 -14.94
CA ASP A 221 -6.33 -10.51 -15.64
C ASP A 221 -5.87 -10.79 -17.07
N SER A 222 -5.03 -11.80 -17.27
CA SER A 222 -4.69 -12.30 -18.61
C SER A 222 -5.86 -12.99 -19.30
N VAL A 223 -6.72 -13.74 -18.61
CA VAL A 223 -7.97 -14.30 -19.17
C VAL A 223 -8.96 -13.19 -19.54
N LEU A 224 -9.07 -12.14 -18.73
CA LEU A 224 -9.94 -11.00 -19.00
C LEU A 224 -9.42 -10.17 -20.18
N GLU A 225 -8.12 -9.89 -20.23
CA GLU A 225 -7.48 -9.23 -21.36
C GLU A 225 -7.61 -10.07 -22.64
N ASN A 226 -7.47 -11.40 -22.54
CA ASN A 226 -7.71 -12.32 -23.66
C ASN A 226 -9.18 -12.33 -24.11
N SER A 227 -10.14 -12.11 -23.21
CA SER A 227 -11.56 -12.02 -23.56
C SER A 227 -11.89 -10.77 -24.41
N PHE A 228 -10.99 -9.78 -24.43
CA PHE A 228 -11.10 -8.58 -25.25
C PHE A 228 -10.38 -8.68 -26.61
N ARG A 229 -9.69 -9.80 -26.89
CA ARG A 229 -8.96 -10.02 -28.15
C ARG A 229 -9.85 -10.59 -29.25
N CYS A 230 -9.62 -10.11 -30.46
CA CYS A 230 -10.27 -10.63 -31.66
C CYS A 230 -9.74 -12.04 -31.97
N PRO A 231 -10.61 -13.05 -32.17
CA PRO A 231 -10.18 -14.41 -32.50
C PRO A 231 -9.42 -14.56 -33.84
N ILE A 232 -9.52 -13.57 -34.74
CA ILE A 232 -8.85 -13.59 -36.05
C ILE A 232 -7.47 -12.94 -35.97
N SER A 233 -7.37 -11.73 -35.42
CA SER A 233 -6.12 -10.96 -35.37
C SER A 233 -5.32 -11.16 -34.09
N MET A 234 -5.91 -11.74 -33.04
CA MET A 234 -5.35 -11.86 -31.68
C MET A 234 -5.02 -10.52 -31.00
N GLU A 235 -5.47 -9.40 -31.58
CA GLU A 235 -5.32 -8.05 -31.04
C GLU A 235 -6.58 -7.60 -30.29
N ILE A 236 -6.45 -6.63 -29.38
CA ILE A 236 -7.60 -6.06 -28.64
C ILE A 236 -8.59 -5.41 -29.63
N MET A 237 -9.88 -5.78 -29.50
CA MET A 237 -10.94 -5.28 -30.36
C MET A 237 -11.21 -3.79 -30.10
N GLN A 238 -11.11 -2.96 -31.13
CA GLN A 238 -11.49 -1.55 -31.12
C GLN A 238 -12.94 -1.35 -31.55
N ASP A 239 -13.45 -2.16 -32.47
CA ASP A 239 -14.85 -2.16 -32.91
C ASP A 239 -15.46 -3.57 -32.94
N PRO A 240 -15.76 -4.15 -31.76
CA PRO A 240 -16.30 -5.50 -31.67
C PRO A 240 -17.70 -5.64 -32.30
N VAL A 241 -17.90 -6.67 -33.12
CA VAL A 241 -19.17 -7.02 -33.78
C VAL A 241 -19.51 -8.50 -33.61
N PHE A 242 -20.80 -8.80 -33.42
CA PHE A 242 -21.32 -10.16 -33.44
C PHE A 242 -21.52 -10.66 -34.86
N ALA A 243 -21.11 -11.91 -35.11
CA ALA A 243 -21.50 -12.69 -36.28
C ALA A 243 -22.65 -13.66 -35.94
N ALA A 244 -23.22 -14.30 -36.96
CA ALA A 244 -24.39 -15.18 -36.82
C ALA A 244 -24.15 -16.44 -35.96
N ASP A 245 -22.88 -16.76 -35.69
CA ASP A 245 -22.46 -17.86 -34.83
C ASP A 245 -22.41 -17.49 -33.34
N GLY A 246 -22.73 -16.24 -32.99
CA GLY A 246 -22.73 -15.75 -31.62
C GLY A 246 -21.35 -15.34 -31.11
N HIS A 247 -20.30 -15.42 -31.92
CA HIS A 247 -18.97 -14.94 -31.54
C HIS A 247 -18.79 -13.46 -31.88
N THR A 248 -17.86 -12.82 -31.16
CA THR A 248 -17.50 -11.42 -31.39
C THR A 248 -16.14 -11.32 -32.03
N TYR A 249 -16.01 -10.45 -33.02
CA TYR A 249 -14.79 -10.22 -33.77
C TYR A 249 -14.53 -8.73 -33.93
N GLU A 250 -13.28 -8.36 -34.24
CA GLU A 250 -12.98 -7.04 -34.77
C GLU A 250 -13.63 -6.88 -36.15
N ARG A 251 -14.32 -5.76 -36.37
CA ARG A 251 -15.11 -5.51 -37.58
C ARG A 251 -14.30 -5.69 -38.85
N CYS A 252 -13.13 -5.05 -38.94
CA CYS A 252 -12.34 -5.06 -40.18
C CYS A 252 -11.88 -6.49 -40.55
N GLU A 253 -11.58 -7.31 -39.54
CA GLU A 253 -11.09 -8.68 -39.73
C GLU A 253 -12.21 -9.62 -40.17
N ILE A 254 -13.39 -9.55 -39.54
CA ILE A 254 -14.52 -10.42 -39.92
C ILE A 254 -15.13 -10.01 -41.26
N GLU A 255 -15.19 -8.71 -41.58
CA GLU A 255 -15.65 -8.23 -42.88
C GLU A 255 -14.73 -8.73 -44.00
N ARG A 256 -13.40 -8.69 -43.79
CA ARG A 256 -12.43 -9.24 -44.72
C ARG A 256 -12.57 -10.76 -44.89
N TRP A 257 -12.79 -11.49 -43.81
CA TRP A 257 -13.03 -12.94 -43.87
C TRP A 257 -14.26 -13.28 -44.70
N LEU A 258 -15.38 -12.57 -44.49
CA LEU A 258 -16.65 -12.84 -45.16
C LEU A 258 -16.70 -12.43 -46.64
N GLN A 259 -15.71 -11.69 -47.14
CA GLN A 259 -15.53 -11.42 -48.57
C GLN A 259 -15.16 -12.69 -49.35
N THR A 260 -14.41 -13.60 -48.73
CA THR A 260 -13.91 -14.83 -49.38
C THR A 260 -14.57 -16.10 -48.86
N LYS A 261 -15.10 -16.07 -47.64
CA LYS A 261 -15.69 -17.24 -46.97
C LYS A 261 -17.13 -16.96 -46.50
N SER A 262 -17.89 -18.02 -46.24
CA SER A 262 -19.23 -17.98 -45.62
C SER A 262 -19.29 -18.80 -44.34
N THR A 263 -18.14 -19.04 -43.71
CA THR A 263 -17.99 -19.85 -42.49
C THR A 263 -17.52 -19.01 -41.30
N SER A 264 -17.72 -19.51 -40.08
CA SER A 264 -17.15 -18.94 -38.86
C SER A 264 -15.63 -19.05 -38.87
N PRO A 265 -14.89 -17.97 -38.54
CA PRO A 265 -13.44 -18.06 -38.34
C PRO A 265 -13.02 -18.95 -37.16
N LEU A 266 -13.89 -19.12 -36.15
CA LEU A 266 -13.59 -19.87 -34.93
C LEU A 266 -13.94 -21.35 -35.05
N THR A 267 -15.12 -21.66 -35.60
CA THR A 267 -15.64 -23.03 -35.64
C THR A 267 -15.55 -23.66 -37.03
N ASN A 268 -15.28 -22.85 -38.06
CA ASN A 268 -15.29 -23.26 -39.47
C ASN A 268 -16.65 -23.75 -40.00
N GLU A 269 -17.72 -23.59 -39.21
CA GLU A 269 -19.09 -23.94 -39.58
C GLU A 269 -19.70 -22.86 -40.49
N VAL A 270 -20.65 -23.24 -41.36
CA VAL A 270 -21.32 -22.28 -42.26
C VAL A 270 -22.19 -21.33 -41.44
N LEU A 271 -22.03 -20.02 -41.66
CA LEU A 271 -22.84 -19.01 -40.98
C LEU A 271 -24.26 -18.97 -41.55
N ALA A 272 -25.25 -18.85 -40.67
CA ALA A 272 -26.65 -18.70 -41.07
C ALA A 272 -26.87 -17.44 -41.93
N HIS A 273 -26.13 -16.36 -41.67
CA HIS A 273 -26.10 -15.15 -42.48
C HIS A 273 -24.80 -14.37 -42.32
N LYS A 274 -24.50 -13.46 -43.25
CA LYS A 274 -23.31 -12.59 -43.21
C LYS A 274 -23.54 -11.23 -42.52
N MET A 275 -24.72 -10.99 -41.96
CA MET A 275 -24.98 -9.75 -41.23
C MET A 275 -24.19 -9.69 -39.92
N LEU A 276 -23.60 -8.52 -39.65
CA LEU A 276 -22.81 -8.23 -38.45
C LEU A 276 -23.53 -7.20 -37.58
N THR A 277 -23.63 -7.47 -36.28
CA THR A 277 -24.29 -6.58 -35.33
C THR A 277 -23.26 -5.94 -34.41
N PRO A 278 -23.20 -4.60 -34.27
CA PRO A 278 -22.28 -3.96 -33.34
C PRO A 278 -22.46 -4.43 -31.89
N ASN A 279 -21.36 -4.76 -31.21
CA ASN A 279 -21.35 -5.07 -29.79
C ASN A 279 -20.92 -3.83 -28.97
N HIS A 280 -21.83 -2.87 -28.86
CA HIS A 280 -21.57 -1.61 -28.14
C HIS A 280 -21.24 -1.81 -26.65
N ASN A 281 -21.76 -2.88 -26.05
CA ASN A 281 -21.50 -3.23 -24.66
C ASN A 281 -20.04 -3.64 -24.47
N LEU A 282 -19.54 -4.61 -25.25
CA LEU A 282 -18.14 -5.01 -25.19
C LEU A 282 -17.20 -3.85 -25.57
N ARG A 283 -17.57 -3.05 -26.57
CA ARG A 283 -16.81 -1.86 -26.95
C ARG A 283 -16.68 -0.84 -25.82
N SER A 284 -17.70 -0.73 -24.96
CA SER A 284 -17.67 0.16 -23.80
C SER A 284 -16.79 -0.45 -22.69
N GLN A 285 -16.95 -1.76 -22.42
CA GLN A 285 -16.13 -2.47 -21.44
C GLN A 285 -14.62 -2.39 -21.76
N ILE A 286 -14.24 -2.66 -23.02
CA ILE A 286 -12.85 -2.57 -23.48
C ILE A 286 -12.33 -1.14 -23.29
N ARG A 287 -13.12 -0.14 -23.68
CA ARG A 287 -12.71 1.25 -23.55
C ARG A 287 -12.55 1.67 -22.10
N ASP A 288 -13.49 1.32 -21.24
CA ASP A 288 -13.43 1.65 -19.81
C ASP A 288 -12.19 1.01 -19.17
N TYR A 289 -11.92 -0.25 -19.53
CA TYR A 289 -10.74 -0.99 -19.10
C TYR A 289 -9.42 -0.36 -19.54
N PHE A 290 -9.33 0.15 -20.78
CA PHE A 290 -8.11 0.76 -21.33
C PHE A 290 -8.10 2.30 -21.31
N SER A 291 -9.11 2.97 -20.74
CA SER A 291 -9.21 4.43 -20.80
C SER A 291 -8.21 5.14 -19.89
N PRO A 292 -7.50 6.18 -20.38
CA PRO A 292 -6.77 7.08 -19.52
C PRO A 292 -7.73 8.02 -18.78
N VAL A 293 -7.58 8.12 -17.45
CA VAL A 293 -8.42 8.95 -16.58
C VAL A 293 -8.39 10.41 -17.04
N SER A 294 -9.52 10.91 -17.54
CA SER A 294 -9.67 12.29 -18.02
C SER A 294 -9.81 13.25 -16.83
N SER A 295 -8.91 14.23 -16.72
CA SER A 295 -8.97 15.32 -15.74
C SER A 295 -10.10 16.30 -16.09
N GLY A 296 -11.14 16.38 -15.26
CA GLY A 296 -12.21 17.36 -15.39
C GLY A 296 -11.85 18.70 -14.74
N THR A 297 -11.58 19.72 -15.56
CA THR A 297 -11.53 21.13 -15.17
C THR A 297 -12.92 21.75 -15.13
N SER A 298 -13.06 22.69 -14.19
CA SER A 298 -14.21 23.52 -13.84
C SER A 298 -14.74 24.42 -14.96
N GLY A 299 -16.03 24.76 -14.87
CA GLY A 299 -16.67 25.84 -15.61
C GLY A 299 -17.85 26.39 -14.84
N ALA A 300 -17.59 27.24 -13.85
CA ALA A 300 -18.57 28.17 -13.29
C ALA A 300 -18.54 29.45 -14.14
N SER A 301 -19.70 29.87 -14.63
CA SER A 301 -19.97 31.17 -15.28
C SER A 301 -21.50 31.27 -15.31
N SER A 302 -22.19 32.35 -14.96
CA SER A 302 -21.88 33.64 -14.34
C SER A 302 -23.22 34.14 -13.76
#